data_AF-A0A653DLB2-F1
#
_entry.id   AF-A0A653DLB2-F1
#
_cell.length_a   1.000
_cell.length_b   1.000
_cell.length_c   1.000
_cell.angle_alpha   90.00
_cell.angle_beta   90.00
_cell.angle_gamma   90.00
#
_symmetry.space_group_name_H-M   'P 1'
#
loop_
_entity.id
_entity.type
_entity.pdbx_description
1 polymer ?
#
loop_
_entity_poly.entity_id
_entity_poly.type
_entity_poly.pdbx_seq_one_letter_code
_entity_poly.pdbx_strand_id
1 'polypeptide(L)'
;SRVCGPCPPGYRGDGVTCTYGGGLCSTNNGGCHSLATCRENPSIGTYYVDCICPPGYIGNGKGPNGCVVSPSYSNPCLSNPCKHGTCSVNNTHGYICTCNAGYHGRNCEFVSGNPCDSNPCLNGAVCQNIAFLTYKCGCKTGFYGKQCELELPACGGIWRKNSGTVKYPPSNFYSSNNAVSCAWTLIVNSTQVLNITFKDFNLKDGVDCRQEFFEIHDGHNSAAPTLGRFCGKHFTNGSIISSTHNSIYLWFRSTNVGSSSFELAYEAVAPKCGGELENATKGLIYSPGFPGKYPVNRECYWTISSLHLEKRLEFKMFSLEIGNDSDCTGDYIEVFGEATPNPHSLVRKICNSSIPEVFYAPGPFAVVHFSSNGKDTYPGFILSYSTVSGFPGCGGVLTSASGDIIVAVTDDATPCDFRIEQPIHSRIRLTFPNFEVTDVNDCINHKIEIYDGATQESPLVGRFCGATAPDEYVSSGNQLFIITQLRDSKKWKIHYERDIVVRFTEPRGAFTISRAGITYIIERPPGEVIEARISRRHRYFLQVPSVQVTTDRWI
;
A
#
# COMPACT_ATOMS: atom_id res chain seq x y z
N SER A 1 123.78 1.17 -55.50
CA SER A 1 123.04 1.07 -54.22
C SER A 1 122.68 -0.40 -54.00
N ARG A 2 122.82 -0.91 -52.78
CA ARG A 2 122.26 -2.23 -52.42
C ARG A 2 120.90 -1.95 -51.76
N VAL A 3 119.82 -2.37 -52.40
CA VAL A 3 118.47 -2.32 -51.80
C VAL A 3 118.28 -3.65 -51.07
N CYS A 4 117.99 -3.61 -49.77
CA CYS A 4 117.69 -4.82 -49.02
C CYS A 4 116.31 -5.36 -49.42
N GLY A 5 116.19 -6.69 -49.51
CA GLY A 5 114.90 -7.36 -49.67
C GLY A 5 114.06 -7.27 -48.39
N PRO A 6 112.76 -7.63 -48.45
CA PRO A 6 111.90 -7.67 -47.28
C PRO A 6 112.38 -8.72 -46.25
N CYS A 7 112.07 -8.49 -44.97
CA CYS A 7 112.40 -9.44 -43.92
C CYS A 7 111.76 -10.82 -44.13
N PRO A 8 112.39 -11.91 -43.66
CA PRO A 8 111.81 -13.25 -43.71
C PRO A 8 110.46 -13.34 -42.98
N PRO A 9 109.58 -14.28 -43.37
CA PRO A 9 108.29 -14.49 -42.70
C PRO A 9 108.44 -14.65 -41.18
N GLY A 10 107.62 -13.92 -40.40
CA GLY A 10 107.65 -13.91 -38.93
C GLY A 10 108.60 -12.87 -38.31
N TYR A 11 109.29 -12.08 -39.13
CA TYR A 11 110.16 -10.98 -38.70
C TYR A 11 109.64 -9.63 -39.22
N ARG A 12 109.84 -8.56 -38.44
CA ARG A 12 109.48 -7.18 -38.81
C ARG A 12 110.74 -6.31 -38.84
N GLY A 13 110.86 -5.47 -39.87
CA GLY A 13 112.04 -4.64 -40.08
C GLY A 13 112.12 -3.99 -41.46
N ASP A 14 113.20 -3.26 -41.70
CA ASP A 14 113.49 -2.52 -42.93
C ASP A 14 114.30 -3.32 -43.97
N GLY A 15 114.46 -4.63 -43.73
CA GLY A 15 115.26 -5.52 -44.57
C GLY A 15 116.76 -5.47 -44.29
N VAL A 16 117.26 -4.45 -43.58
CA VAL A 16 118.63 -4.39 -43.04
C VAL A 16 118.67 -5.01 -41.65
N THR A 17 117.66 -4.69 -40.84
CA THR A 17 117.49 -5.16 -39.47
C THR A 17 116.11 -5.80 -39.33
N CYS A 18 116.06 -7.10 -39.10
CA CYS A 18 114.82 -7.86 -38.95
C CYS A 18 114.73 -8.38 -37.51
N THR A 19 113.71 -7.93 -36.77
CA THR A 19 113.43 -8.36 -35.39
C THR A 19 112.32 -9.41 -35.40
N TYR A 20 112.41 -10.44 -34.55
CA TYR A 20 111.40 -11.48 -34.50
C TYR A 20 110.07 -10.91 -33.98
N GLY A 21 109.03 -10.99 -34.79
CA GLY A 21 107.72 -10.37 -34.53
C GLY A 21 106.78 -11.22 -33.67
N GLY A 22 107.24 -12.35 -33.13
CA GLY A 22 106.41 -13.24 -32.33
C GLY A 22 105.52 -14.19 -33.15
N GLY A 23 105.99 -14.64 -34.31
CA GLY A 23 105.27 -15.57 -35.19
C GLY A 23 104.63 -14.91 -36.42
N LEU A 24 104.06 -15.73 -37.31
CA LEU A 24 103.50 -15.29 -38.59
C LEU A 24 102.18 -14.54 -38.41
N CYS A 25 101.35 -14.94 -37.44
CA CYS A 25 100.08 -14.25 -37.15
C CYS A 25 100.29 -12.85 -36.55
N SER A 26 101.41 -12.65 -35.85
CA SER A 26 101.75 -11.39 -35.18
C SER A 26 102.19 -10.29 -36.16
N THR A 27 102.55 -10.66 -37.39
CA THR A 27 102.84 -9.74 -38.49
C THR A 27 101.71 -9.74 -39.51
N ASN A 28 101.03 -8.59 -39.67
CA ASN A 28 99.95 -8.39 -40.65
C ASN A 28 98.84 -9.47 -40.61
N ASN A 29 98.44 -9.91 -39.41
CA ASN A 29 97.45 -10.96 -39.16
C ASN A 29 97.72 -12.26 -39.96
N GLY A 30 98.99 -12.59 -40.22
CA GLY A 30 99.39 -13.75 -41.04
C GLY A 30 98.87 -13.73 -42.48
N GLY A 31 98.46 -12.55 -42.99
CA GLY A 31 97.82 -12.39 -44.30
C GLY A 31 96.31 -12.73 -44.31
N CYS A 32 95.70 -12.96 -43.14
CA CYS A 32 94.27 -13.16 -43.01
C CYS A 32 93.50 -11.84 -43.23
N HIS A 33 92.27 -11.96 -43.74
CA HIS A 33 91.29 -10.88 -43.83
C HIS A 33 91.10 -10.23 -42.46
N SER A 34 90.75 -8.93 -42.42
CA SER A 34 90.62 -8.17 -41.17
C SER A 34 89.58 -8.75 -40.19
N LEU A 35 88.56 -9.44 -40.70
CA LEU A 35 87.55 -10.13 -39.90
C LEU A 35 87.94 -11.56 -39.50
N ALA A 36 88.97 -12.15 -40.11
CA ALA A 36 89.38 -13.53 -39.85
C ALA A 36 90.40 -13.58 -38.70
N THR A 37 90.23 -14.56 -37.82
CA THR A 37 91.21 -14.87 -36.77
C THR A 37 92.33 -15.73 -37.36
N CYS A 38 93.57 -15.24 -37.25
CA CYS A 38 94.76 -15.98 -37.65
C CYS A 38 95.14 -17.03 -36.60
N ARG A 39 95.38 -18.27 -37.04
CA ARG A 39 95.91 -19.36 -36.22
C ARG A 39 97.10 -20.00 -36.93
N GLU A 40 98.23 -20.10 -36.23
CA GLU A 40 99.38 -20.83 -36.74
C GLU A 40 99.06 -22.33 -36.75
N ASN A 41 99.19 -22.97 -37.92
CA ASN A 41 98.92 -24.39 -38.07
C ASN A 41 100.11 -25.07 -38.78
N PRO A 42 101.03 -25.70 -38.02
CA PRO A 42 102.22 -26.35 -38.57
C PRO A 42 101.93 -27.51 -39.53
N SER A 43 100.69 -28.00 -39.55
CA SER A 43 100.27 -29.17 -40.33
C SER A 43 99.90 -28.85 -41.79
N ILE A 44 99.86 -27.57 -42.18
CA ILE A 44 99.40 -27.11 -43.51
C ILE A 44 100.59 -26.67 -44.37
N GLY A 45 101.50 -27.61 -44.67
CA GLY A 45 102.54 -27.45 -45.71
C GLY A 45 103.29 -26.10 -45.72
N THR A 46 103.58 -25.56 -46.91
CA THR A 46 104.36 -24.32 -47.11
C THR A 46 103.64 -23.02 -46.69
N TYR A 47 102.41 -23.08 -46.18
CA TYR A 47 101.65 -21.93 -45.70
C TYR A 47 101.21 -22.17 -44.24
N TYR A 48 102.09 -21.84 -43.30
CA TYR A 48 101.98 -22.02 -41.85
C TYR A 48 100.84 -21.22 -41.14
N VAL A 49 99.78 -20.79 -41.85
CA VAL A 49 98.71 -19.92 -41.32
C VAL A 49 97.31 -20.34 -41.81
N ASP A 50 96.41 -20.55 -40.85
CA ASP A 50 94.99 -20.86 -40.99
C ASP A 50 94.13 -19.62 -40.61
N CYS A 51 93.19 -19.22 -41.47
CA CYS A 51 92.39 -18.00 -41.30
C CYS A 51 90.91 -18.36 -41.11
N ILE A 52 90.36 -18.10 -39.93
CA ILE A 52 89.03 -18.57 -39.54
C ILE A 52 88.06 -17.39 -39.45
N CYS A 53 86.98 -17.40 -40.23
CA CYS A 53 85.92 -16.39 -40.16
C CYS A 53 85.05 -16.54 -38.89
N PRO A 54 84.51 -15.43 -38.34
CA PRO A 54 83.66 -15.44 -37.15
C PRO A 54 82.26 -16.01 -37.44
N PRO A 55 81.50 -16.42 -36.42
CA PRO A 55 80.13 -16.91 -36.58
C PRO A 55 79.25 -15.93 -37.36
N GLY A 56 78.50 -16.44 -38.34
CA GLY A 56 77.68 -15.62 -39.24
C GLY A 56 78.40 -15.13 -40.50
N TYR A 57 79.70 -15.41 -40.67
CA TYR A 57 80.47 -15.15 -41.88
C TYR A 57 81.02 -16.45 -42.47
N ILE A 58 81.05 -16.54 -43.80
CA ILE A 58 81.65 -17.64 -44.58
C ILE A 58 82.79 -17.13 -45.45
N GLY A 59 83.74 -17.99 -45.76
CA GLY A 59 84.87 -17.68 -46.64
C GLY A 59 86.16 -18.36 -46.19
N ASN A 60 87.21 -18.21 -46.99
CA ASN A 60 88.53 -18.81 -46.75
C ASN A 60 89.44 -17.94 -45.85
N GLY A 61 88.93 -16.83 -45.33
CA GLY A 61 89.63 -15.93 -44.42
C GLY A 61 90.80 -15.16 -45.04
N LYS A 62 90.99 -15.14 -46.37
CA LYS A 62 92.13 -14.45 -47.02
C LYS A 62 91.69 -13.45 -48.11
N GLY A 63 92.41 -12.34 -48.21
CA GLY A 63 92.12 -11.26 -49.18
C GLY A 63 90.89 -10.42 -48.81
N PRO A 64 90.56 -9.36 -49.57
CA PRO A 64 89.52 -8.37 -49.23
C PRO A 64 88.09 -8.91 -49.14
N ASN A 65 87.83 -10.10 -49.70
CA ASN A 65 86.54 -10.81 -49.59
C ASN A 65 86.69 -12.13 -48.80
N GLY A 66 87.71 -12.24 -47.95
CA GLY A 66 88.03 -13.48 -47.25
C GLY A 66 86.96 -13.93 -46.27
N CYS A 67 86.18 -13.01 -45.69
CA CYS A 67 84.99 -13.32 -44.91
C CYS A 67 83.81 -12.47 -45.40
N VAL A 68 82.76 -13.11 -45.88
CA VAL A 68 81.50 -12.49 -46.32
C VAL A 68 80.33 -13.00 -45.47
N VAL A 69 79.28 -12.20 -45.32
CA VAL A 69 78.13 -12.56 -44.47
C VAL A 69 77.46 -13.83 -45.00
N SER A 70 77.22 -14.81 -44.13
CA SER A 70 76.52 -16.05 -44.48
C SER A 70 75.04 -15.74 -44.80
N PRO A 71 74.54 -16.04 -46.00
CA PRO A 71 73.16 -15.72 -46.39
C PRO A 71 72.07 -16.47 -45.59
N SER A 72 72.44 -17.41 -44.72
CA SER A 72 71.51 -18.32 -44.03
C SER A 72 71.41 -18.12 -42.51
N TYR A 73 72.05 -17.10 -41.91
CA TYR A 73 71.96 -16.86 -40.47
C TYR A 73 70.90 -15.79 -40.14
N SER A 74 69.66 -16.20 -39.85
CA SER A 74 68.67 -15.33 -39.20
C SER A 74 68.74 -15.52 -37.69
N ASN A 75 68.99 -14.46 -36.90
CA ASN A 75 68.90 -14.53 -35.44
C ASN A 75 67.42 -14.49 -35.02
N PRO A 76 66.81 -15.61 -34.57
CA PRO A 76 65.39 -15.68 -34.22
C PRO A 76 65.01 -14.85 -32.97
N CYS A 77 65.98 -14.36 -32.18
CA CYS A 77 65.72 -13.50 -31.03
C CYS A 77 65.65 -12.00 -31.37
N LEU A 78 65.89 -11.57 -32.61
CA LEU A 78 65.85 -10.16 -33.01
C LEU A 78 64.48 -9.49 -32.76
N SER A 79 63.38 -10.25 -32.88
CA SER A 79 62.03 -9.77 -32.61
C SER A 79 61.55 -10.09 -31.18
N ASN A 80 62.42 -10.60 -30.32
CA ASN A 80 62.15 -11.14 -28.98
C ASN A 80 60.81 -11.93 -28.86
N PRO A 81 60.78 -13.20 -29.31
CA PRO A 81 59.57 -14.02 -29.29
C PRO A 81 59.04 -14.37 -27.89
N CYS A 82 59.83 -14.15 -26.82
CA CYS A 82 59.42 -14.42 -25.45
C CYS A 82 58.58 -13.26 -24.88
N LYS A 83 57.30 -13.50 -24.58
CA LYS A 83 56.36 -12.46 -24.13
C LYS A 83 56.73 -11.90 -22.74
N HIS A 84 56.97 -12.80 -21.79
CA HIS A 84 57.30 -12.47 -20.39
C HIS A 84 58.58 -13.23 -19.95
N GLY A 85 59.67 -13.01 -20.68
CA GLY A 85 60.94 -13.68 -20.44
C GLY A 85 62.06 -13.20 -21.37
N THR A 86 63.24 -13.82 -21.24
CA THR A 86 64.42 -13.49 -22.05
C THR A 86 64.69 -14.55 -23.12
N CYS A 87 64.92 -14.12 -24.36
CA CYS A 87 65.25 -15.00 -25.50
C CYS A 87 66.75 -15.26 -25.59
N SER A 88 67.13 -16.52 -25.80
CA SER A 88 68.51 -16.91 -26.14
C SER A 88 68.53 -17.82 -27.37
N VAL A 89 69.53 -17.65 -28.23
CA VAL A 89 69.71 -18.43 -29.46
C VAL A 89 70.34 -19.79 -29.16
N ASN A 90 69.78 -20.85 -29.73
CA ASN A 90 70.32 -22.20 -29.66
C ASN A 90 70.99 -22.56 -31.00
N ASN A 91 72.18 -23.17 -30.94
CA ASN A 91 73.14 -23.33 -32.05
C ASN A 91 72.66 -24.19 -33.25
N THR A 92 71.41 -24.66 -33.27
CA THR A 92 70.86 -25.55 -34.32
C THR A 92 69.60 -25.02 -35.02
N HIS A 93 69.48 -23.69 -35.16
CA HIS A 93 68.37 -22.96 -35.82
C HIS A 93 67.10 -22.74 -34.96
N GLY A 94 67.24 -22.60 -33.64
CA GLY A 94 66.11 -22.34 -32.73
C GLY A 94 66.38 -21.24 -31.70
N TYR A 95 65.34 -20.84 -30.96
CA TYR A 95 65.43 -19.99 -29.76
C TYR A 95 64.86 -20.71 -28.55
N ILE A 96 65.29 -20.32 -27.35
CA ILE A 96 64.72 -20.74 -26.08
C ILE A 96 64.38 -19.53 -25.22
N CYS A 97 63.23 -19.59 -24.55
CA CYS A 97 62.76 -18.55 -23.65
C CYS A 97 62.99 -18.97 -22.19
N THR A 98 63.63 -18.10 -21.41
CA THR A 98 63.68 -18.20 -19.96
C THR A 98 62.58 -17.32 -19.37
N CYS A 99 61.56 -17.95 -18.78
CA CYS A 99 60.37 -17.24 -18.30
C CYS A 99 60.59 -16.57 -16.94
N ASN A 100 60.00 -15.38 -16.78
CA ASN A 100 59.95 -14.69 -15.49
C ASN A 100 59.11 -15.51 -14.49
N ALA A 101 59.35 -15.32 -13.19
CA ALA A 101 58.60 -16.01 -12.14
C ALA A 101 57.08 -15.85 -12.32
N GLY A 102 56.35 -16.96 -12.27
CA GLY A 102 54.91 -16.99 -12.51
C GLY A 102 54.50 -17.12 -13.98
N TYR A 103 55.42 -17.36 -14.92
CA TYR A 103 55.12 -17.63 -16.32
C TYR A 103 55.75 -18.94 -16.81
N HIS A 104 55.06 -19.63 -17.73
CA HIS A 104 55.49 -20.85 -18.38
C HIS A 104 55.00 -20.91 -19.84
N GLY A 105 55.37 -21.96 -20.57
CA GLY A 105 55.10 -22.08 -22.00
C GLY A 105 56.35 -21.88 -22.84
N ARG A 106 56.25 -22.17 -24.15
CA ARG A 106 57.39 -22.11 -25.07
C ARG A 106 57.90 -20.68 -25.24
N ASN A 107 56.99 -19.72 -25.17
CA ASN A 107 57.20 -18.29 -25.36
C ASN A 107 56.87 -17.48 -24.09
N CYS A 108 56.74 -18.13 -22.93
CA CYS A 108 56.31 -17.53 -21.66
C CYS A 108 54.94 -16.85 -21.76
N GLU A 109 54.02 -17.49 -22.48
CA GLU A 109 52.68 -17.03 -22.79
C GLU A 109 51.64 -17.42 -21.74
N PHE A 110 51.94 -18.38 -20.86
CA PHE A 110 51.02 -18.89 -19.85
C PHE A 110 51.43 -18.43 -18.45
N VAL A 111 50.45 -18.13 -17.60
CA VAL A 111 50.68 -17.72 -16.20
C VAL A 111 50.59 -18.95 -15.28
N SER A 112 51.60 -19.17 -14.46
CA SER A 112 51.58 -20.08 -13.31
C SER A 112 51.31 -19.26 -12.05
N GLY A 113 50.04 -19.12 -11.65
CA GLY A 113 49.68 -18.29 -10.50
C GLY A 113 48.21 -18.37 -10.14
N ASN A 114 47.86 -17.85 -8.95
CA ASN A 114 46.49 -17.83 -8.47
C ASN A 114 45.64 -16.98 -9.44
N PRO A 115 44.59 -17.54 -10.07
CA PRO A 115 43.75 -16.81 -11.00
C PRO A 115 43.02 -15.61 -10.39
N CYS A 116 43.02 -15.46 -9.06
CA CYS A 116 42.50 -14.30 -8.36
C CYS A 116 43.46 -13.10 -8.28
N ASP A 117 44.76 -13.25 -8.57
CA ASP A 117 45.73 -12.15 -8.45
C ASP A 117 45.47 -11.01 -9.46
N SER A 118 44.81 -11.33 -10.58
CA SER A 118 44.37 -10.35 -11.58
C SER A 118 43.06 -9.64 -11.23
N ASN A 119 42.49 -9.91 -10.04
CA ASN A 119 41.19 -9.40 -9.59
C ASN A 119 40.09 -9.55 -10.66
N PRO A 120 39.80 -10.78 -11.14
CA PRO A 120 38.86 -11.00 -12.25
C PRO A 120 37.39 -10.75 -11.89
N CYS A 121 37.05 -10.57 -10.61
CA CYS A 121 35.69 -10.35 -10.15
C CYS A 121 35.39 -8.84 -10.04
N LEU A 122 34.32 -8.39 -10.71
CA LEU A 122 33.87 -7.00 -10.78
C LEU A 122 32.92 -6.64 -9.64
N ASN A 123 32.56 -5.35 -9.54
CA ASN A 123 31.54 -4.83 -8.62
C ASN A 123 31.79 -5.18 -7.13
N GLY A 124 33.08 -5.26 -6.75
CA GLY A 124 33.50 -5.54 -5.38
C GLY A 124 33.18 -6.96 -4.90
N ALA A 125 33.02 -7.92 -5.82
CA ALA A 125 32.85 -9.34 -5.53
C ALA A 125 34.14 -9.99 -5.00
N VAL A 126 33.99 -11.12 -4.29
CA VAL A 126 35.11 -11.85 -3.67
C VAL A 126 35.59 -12.96 -4.60
N CYS A 127 36.87 -12.96 -4.98
CA CYS A 127 37.44 -14.03 -5.79
C CYS A 127 37.91 -15.21 -4.94
N GLN A 128 37.52 -16.44 -5.33
CA GLN A 128 37.99 -17.68 -4.74
C GLN A 128 38.72 -18.53 -5.78
N ASN A 129 39.96 -18.89 -5.49
CA ASN A 129 40.72 -19.87 -6.28
C ASN A 129 40.19 -21.27 -5.97
N ILE A 130 39.68 -21.97 -6.98
CA ILE A 130 39.05 -23.29 -6.79
C ILE A 130 39.83 -24.44 -7.45
N ALA A 131 40.65 -24.18 -8.47
CA ALA A 131 41.51 -25.20 -9.09
C ALA A 131 42.62 -24.55 -9.95
N PHE A 132 43.50 -25.37 -10.54
CA PHE A 132 44.54 -24.89 -11.47
C PHE A 132 43.92 -24.04 -12.59
N LEU A 133 44.27 -22.75 -12.64
CA LEU A 133 43.74 -21.74 -13.57
C LEU A 133 42.22 -21.48 -13.49
N THR A 134 41.54 -21.96 -12.44
CA THR A 134 40.09 -21.82 -12.29
C THR A 134 39.72 -21.02 -11.04
N TYR A 135 38.93 -19.97 -11.22
CA TYR A 135 38.41 -19.13 -10.14
C TYR A 135 36.88 -19.17 -10.11
N LYS A 136 36.32 -18.79 -8.96
CA LYS A 136 34.90 -18.53 -8.76
C LYS A 136 34.72 -17.18 -8.09
N CYS A 137 33.84 -16.34 -8.64
CA CYS A 137 33.47 -15.08 -8.03
C CYS A 137 32.24 -15.26 -7.11
N GLY A 138 32.37 -14.85 -5.85
CA GLY A 138 31.26 -14.65 -4.93
C GLY A 138 30.67 -13.26 -5.12
N CYS A 139 29.65 -13.15 -5.98
CA CYS A 139 29.00 -11.87 -6.29
C CYS A 139 28.32 -11.27 -5.06
N LYS A 140 28.44 -9.95 -4.90
CA LYS A 140 27.64 -9.17 -3.95
C LYS A 140 26.17 -9.13 -4.39
N THR A 141 25.27 -8.90 -3.44
CA THR A 141 23.84 -8.74 -3.70
C THR A 141 23.59 -7.71 -4.79
N GLY A 142 22.80 -8.06 -5.81
CA GLY A 142 22.51 -7.20 -6.96
C GLY A 142 23.35 -7.48 -8.21
N PHE A 143 24.32 -8.38 -8.18
CA PHE A 143 25.17 -8.71 -9.33
C PHE A 143 25.22 -10.22 -9.63
N TYR A 144 25.39 -10.58 -10.90
CA TYR A 144 25.55 -11.95 -11.40
C TYR A 144 26.46 -12.00 -12.63
N GLY A 145 26.71 -13.19 -13.17
CA GLY A 145 27.67 -13.43 -14.26
C GLY A 145 28.94 -14.13 -13.77
N LYS A 146 29.82 -14.54 -14.70
CA LYS A 146 31.03 -15.31 -14.36
C LYS A 146 32.03 -14.46 -13.56
N GLN A 147 32.03 -13.16 -13.82
CA GLN A 147 32.85 -12.14 -13.19
C GLN A 147 32.02 -11.15 -12.37
N CYS A 148 30.73 -11.42 -12.14
CA CYS A 148 29.80 -10.47 -11.49
C CYS A 148 29.64 -9.15 -12.28
N GLU A 149 29.76 -9.24 -13.61
CA GLU A 149 29.72 -8.13 -14.57
C GLU A 149 28.31 -7.65 -14.90
N LEU A 150 27.29 -8.44 -14.56
CA LEU A 150 25.88 -8.16 -14.86
C LEU A 150 25.15 -7.72 -13.59
N GLU A 151 24.33 -6.68 -13.68
CA GLU A 151 23.41 -6.28 -12.62
C GLU A 151 22.14 -7.13 -12.69
N LEU A 152 21.72 -7.72 -11.56
CA LEU A 152 20.42 -8.38 -11.47
C LEU A 152 19.33 -7.32 -11.70
N PRO A 153 18.33 -7.59 -12.58
CA PRO A 153 17.18 -6.72 -12.68
C PRO A 153 16.51 -6.63 -11.30
N ALA A 154 16.56 -5.46 -10.68
CA ALA A 154 15.91 -5.23 -9.40
C ALA A 154 14.40 -5.44 -9.57
N CYS A 155 13.84 -6.43 -8.88
CA CYS A 155 12.41 -6.57 -8.73
C CYS A 155 11.93 -5.63 -7.62
N GLY A 156 10.91 -4.82 -7.89
CA GLY A 156 10.37 -3.89 -6.90
C GLY A 156 10.34 -2.43 -7.37
N GLY A 157 10.22 -1.53 -6.40
CA GLY A 157 10.28 -0.08 -6.59
C GLY A 157 8.96 0.64 -6.29
N ILE A 158 8.99 1.97 -6.37
CA ILE A 158 7.82 2.82 -6.12
C ILE A 158 7.17 3.17 -7.46
N TRP A 159 5.91 2.78 -7.63
CA TRP A 159 5.16 2.96 -8.86
C TRP A 159 4.02 3.96 -8.65
N ARG A 160 4.05 5.06 -9.40
CA ARG A 160 3.03 6.12 -9.38
C ARG A 160 2.19 6.09 -10.66
N LYS A 161 1.39 5.04 -10.81
CA LYS A 161 0.54 4.81 -11.99
C LYS A 161 -0.86 4.40 -11.54
N ASN A 162 -1.88 4.79 -12.30
CA ASN A 162 -3.27 4.45 -11.99
C ASN A 162 -3.63 3.01 -12.35
N SER A 163 -2.79 2.28 -13.08
CA SER A 163 -2.96 0.85 -13.31
C SER A 163 -1.65 0.24 -13.77
N GLY A 164 -1.54 -1.09 -13.66
CA GLY A 164 -0.39 -1.82 -14.15
C GLY A 164 -0.42 -3.30 -13.78
N THR A 165 0.63 -4.00 -14.16
CA THR A 165 0.81 -5.42 -13.87
C THR A 165 2.12 -5.62 -13.13
N VAL A 166 2.08 -6.27 -11.97
CA VAL A 166 3.26 -6.74 -11.26
C VAL A 166 3.45 -8.21 -11.61
N LYS A 167 4.63 -8.53 -12.14
CA LYS A 167 4.96 -9.89 -12.59
C LYS A 167 6.29 -10.32 -12.00
N TYR A 168 6.33 -11.58 -11.58
CA TYR A 168 7.54 -12.25 -11.15
C TYR A 168 7.61 -13.66 -11.77
N PRO A 169 8.78 -14.13 -12.23
CA PRO A 169 10.03 -13.36 -12.34
C PRO A 169 10.00 -12.31 -13.47
N PRO A 170 10.78 -11.22 -13.38
CA PRO A 170 10.88 -10.25 -14.47
C PRO A 170 11.55 -10.87 -15.72
N SER A 171 11.32 -10.28 -16.89
CA SER A 171 11.93 -10.71 -18.15
C SER A 171 13.47 -10.71 -18.02
N ASN A 172 14.13 -11.81 -18.39
CA ASN A 172 15.58 -12.05 -18.26
C ASN A 172 16.13 -12.27 -16.84
N PHE A 173 15.29 -12.72 -15.90
CA PHE A 173 15.72 -13.08 -14.55
C PHE A 173 16.49 -14.42 -14.52
N TYR A 174 17.80 -14.35 -14.29
CA TYR A 174 18.65 -15.52 -14.05
C TYR A 174 18.90 -15.68 -12.54
N SER A 175 18.20 -16.62 -11.89
CA SER A 175 18.43 -16.92 -10.48
C SER A 175 19.59 -17.91 -10.31
N SER A 176 20.75 -17.41 -9.88
CA SER A 176 21.80 -18.26 -9.32
C SER A 176 21.50 -18.52 -7.83
N ASN A 177 20.69 -19.54 -7.52
CA ASN A 177 20.52 -20.19 -6.21
C ASN A 177 20.40 -19.32 -4.94
N ASN A 178 20.04 -18.04 -5.04
CA ASN A 178 20.01 -17.13 -3.91
C ASN A 178 18.58 -16.73 -3.56
N ALA A 179 18.32 -16.59 -2.26
CA ALA A 179 17.06 -16.06 -1.76
C ALA A 179 16.77 -14.67 -2.37
N VAL A 180 15.52 -14.44 -2.74
CA VAL A 180 15.03 -13.19 -3.33
C VAL A 180 14.06 -12.50 -2.36
N SER A 181 14.11 -11.19 -2.33
CA SER A 181 13.16 -10.34 -1.61
C SER A 181 12.84 -9.12 -2.47
N CYS A 182 11.65 -9.06 -3.04
CA CYS A 182 11.18 -7.98 -3.89
C CYS A 182 10.10 -7.19 -3.16
N ALA A 183 10.11 -5.86 -3.29
CA ALA A 183 9.08 -5.02 -2.69
C ALA A 183 8.62 -3.92 -3.64
N TRP A 184 7.30 -3.78 -3.82
CA TRP A 184 6.69 -2.74 -4.65
C TRP A 184 5.81 -1.84 -3.80
N THR A 185 5.94 -0.53 -3.94
CA THR A 185 5.00 0.44 -3.38
C THR A 185 4.19 1.04 -4.51
N LEU A 186 2.93 0.65 -4.62
CA LEU A 186 1.98 1.20 -5.60
C LEU A 186 1.31 2.41 -4.97
N ILE A 187 1.31 3.57 -5.65
CA ILE A 187 0.74 4.82 -5.14
C ILE A 187 -0.14 5.44 -6.22
N VAL A 188 -1.39 5.73 -5.85
CA VAL A 188 -2.38 6.42 -6.68
C VAL A 188 -2.74 7.78 -6.07
N ASN A 189 -3.60 8.53 -6.74
CA ASN A 189 -4.13 9.79 -6.22
C ASN A 189 -4.78 9.57 -4.83
N SER A 190 -4.65 10.54 -3.92
CA SER A 190 -5.24 10.50 -2.58
C SER A 190 -6.76 10.30 -2.56
N THR A 191 -7.45 10.54 -3.68
CA THR A 191 -8.90 10.30 -3.83
C THR A 191 -9.25 8.90 -4.36
N GLN A 192 -8.27 8.02 -4.55
CA GLN A 192 -8.46 6.68 -5.13
C GLN A 192 -7.92 5.60 -4.20
N VAL A 193 -8.45 4.38 -4.34
CA VAL A 193 -7.88 3.16 -3.76
C VAL A 193 -7.46 2.21 -4.88
N LEU A 194 -6.73 1.17 -4.54
CA LEU A 194 -6.26 0.17 -5.49
C LEU A 194 -7.07 -1.12 -5.35
N ASN A 195 -7.61 -1.60 -6.47
CA ASN A 195 -8.07 -2.98 -6.59
C ASN A 195 -6.93 -3.82 -7.16
N ILE A 196 -6.65 -4.95 -6.51
CA ILE A 196 -5.70 -5.96 -6.94
C ILE A 196 -6.47 -7.19 -7.41
N THR A 197 -6.07 -7.73 -8.56
CA THR A 197 -6.58 -8.98 -9.10
C THR A 197 -5.42 -9.85 -9.54
N PHE A 198 -5.35 -11.08 -9.03
CA PHE A 198 -4.36 -12.05 -9.47
C PHE A 198 -4.81 -12.72 -10.76
N LYS A 199 -3.91 -12.77 -11.74
CA LYS A 199 -4.08 -13.52 -12.99
C LYS A 199 -3.43 -14.89 -12.92
N ASP A 200 -2.29 -14.97 -12.26
CA ASP A 200 -1.54 -16.20 -12.02
C ASP A 200 -0.86 -16.12 -10.65
N PHE A 201 -0.84 -17.22 -9.91
CA PHE A 201 -0.18 -17.29 -8.60
C PHE A 201 0.28 -18.72 -8.30
N ASN A 202 1.59 -18.90 -8.27
CA ASN A 202 2.23 -20.18 -8.06
C ASN A 202 3.49 -20.00 -7.22
N LEU A 203 3.31 -20.11 -5.90
CA LEU A 203 4.41 -20.16 -4.94
C LEU A 203 4.50 -21.55 -4.32
N LYS A 204 5.64 -21.88 -3.70
CA LYS A 204 5.76 -23.07 -2.87
C LYS A 204 4.85 -22.93 -1.65
N ASP A 205 4.14 -24.00 -1.35
CA ASP A 205 3.28 -24.09 -0.17
C ASP A 205 4.09 -24.42 1.09
N GLY A 206 3.57 -24.07 2.26
CA GLY A 206 4.22 -24.36 3.54
C GLY A 206 3.43 -23.83 4.74
N VAL A 207 3.79 -24.33 5.93
CA VAL A 207 3.17 -23.92 7.21
C VAL A 207 3.38 -22.41 7.42
N ASP A 208 2.27 -21.68 7.57
CA ASP A 208 2.18 -20.21 7.72
C ASP A 208 2.92 -19.39 6.64
N CYS A 209 3.20 -19.96 5.47
CA CYS A 209 3.96 -19.31 4.40
C CYS A 209 5.33 -18.74 4.85
N ARG A 210 6.04 -19.41 5.77
CA ARG A 210 7.27 -18.84 6.37
C ARG A 210 8.48 -18.78 5.42
N GLN A 211 8.60 -19.77 4.55
CA GLN A 211 9.78 -19.94 3.68
C GLN A 211 9.63 -19.20 2.34
N GLU A 212 8.39 -19.09 1.86
CA GLU A 212 8.04 -18.37 0.66
C GLU A 212 6.67 -17.74 0.83
N PHE A 213 6.57 -16.45 0.55
CA PHE A 213 5.31 -15.72 0.66
C PHE A 213 5.25 -14.52 -0.27
N PHE A 214 4.01 -14.16 -0.58
CA PHE A 214 3.62 -12.85 -1.08
C PHE A 214 2.72 -12.20 -0.03
N GLU A 215 3.08 -11.02 0.45
CA GLU A 215 2.36 -10.29 1.49
C GLU A 215 1.91 -8.93 0.98
N ILE A 216 0.67 -8.56 1.29
CA ILE A 216 0.05 -7.32 0.85
C ILE A 216 -0.22 -6.49 2.09
N HIS A 217 0.33 -5.27 2.12
CA HIS A 217 0.10 -4.30 3.18
C HIS A 217 -0.70 -3.11 2.64
N ASP A 218 -1.72 -2.70 3.40
CA ASP A 218 -2.60 -1.58 3.10
C ASP A 218 -1.96 -0.26 3.55
N GLY A 219 -0.96 0.20 2.79
CA GLY A 219 -0.24 1.42 3.07
C GLY A 219 1.08 1.52 2.30
N HIS A 220 1.93 2.47 2.68
CA HIS A 220 3.11 2.83 1.89
C HIS A 220 4.34 1.93 2.13
N ASN A 221 4.36 1.16 3.22
CA ASN A 221 5.53 0.40 3.65
C ASN A 221 5.16 -0.86 4.45
N SER A 222 6.16 -1.63 4.87
CA SER A 222 6.01 -2.90 5.60
C SER A 222 5.43 -2.78 7.02
N ALA A 223 5.33 -1.57 7.59
CA ALA A 223 4.70 -1.35 8.89
C ALA A 223 3.17 -1.18 8.79
N ALA A 224 2.64 -1.07 7.57
CA ALA A 224 1.20 -0.94 7.34
C ALA A 224 0.46 -2.27 7.61
N PRO A 225 -0.84 -2.20 7.94
CA PRO A 225 -1.67 -3.38 8.21
C PRO A 225 -1.67 -4.37 7.05
N THR A 226 -1.66 -5.66 7.34
CA THR A 226 -1.61 -6.72 6.33
C THR A 226 -3.01 -7.09 5.84
N LEU A 227 -3.25 -6.99 4.53
CA LEU A 227 -4.46 -7.51 3.88
C LEU A 227 -4.41 -9.03 3.74
N GLY A 228 -3.19 -9.59 3.68
CA GLY A 228 -3.00 -11.03 3.70
C GLY A 228 -1.57 -11.43 3.36
N ARG A 229 -1.22 -12.66 3.78
CA ARG A 229 0.00 -13.36 3.41
C ARG A 229 -0.38 -14.64 2.66
N PHE A 230 0.23 -14.84 1.50
CA PHE A 230 -0.17 -15.85 0.52
C PHE A 230 1.01 -16.72 0.10
N CYS A 231 0.77 -18.03 -0.05
CA CYS A 231 1.70 -19.00 -0.62
C CYS A 231 0.92 -20.16 -1.25
N GLY A 232 1.63 -21.13 -1.84
CA GLY A 232 0.99 -22.22 -2.56
C GLY A 232 0.34 -21.78 -3.88
N LYS A 233 -0.70 -22.51 -4.29
CA LYS A 233 -1.48 -22.27 -5.52
C LYS A 233 -2.92 -21.83 -5.26
N HIS A 234 -3.29 -21.68 -3.99
CA HIS A 234 -4.64 -21.32 -3.59
C HIS A 234 -4.79 -19.80 -3.55
N PHE A 235 -4.97 -19.21 -4.72
CA PHE A 235 -5.64 -17.93 -4.85
C PHE A 235 -6.87 -18.15 -5.71
N THR A 236 -8.07 -17.80 -5.22
CA THR A 236 -9.30 -18.00 -5.98
C THR A 236 -9.26 -17.10 -7.22
N ASN A 237 -9.14 -17.71 -8.40
CA ASN A 237 -9.19 -17.00 -9.68
C ASN A 237 -10.39 -16.04 -9.69
N GLY A 238 -10.12 -14.72 -9.67
CA GLY A 238 -11.13 -13.68 -9.75
C GLY A 238 -11.54 -12.99 -8.44
N SER A 239 -10.95 -13.31 -7.29
CA SER A 239 -11.16 -12.48 -6.08
C SER A 239 -10.40 -11.15 -6.19
N ILE A 240 -11.11 -10.06 -5.91
CA ILE A 240 -10.57 -8.70 -5.92
C ILE A 240 -10.21 -8.31 -4.49
N ILE A 241 -8.96 -7.93 -4.25
CA ILE A 241 -8.51 -7.35 -2.99
C ILE A 241 -8.52 -5.82 -3.17
N SER A 242 -9.29 -5.10 -2.35
CA SER A 242 -9.35 -3.64 -2.39
C SER A 242 -8.53 -3.06 -1.23
N SER A 243 -7.69 -2.05 -1.49
CA SER A 243 -7.08 -1.27 -0.40
C SER A 243 -8.06 -0.28 0.21
N THR A 244 -7.73 0.14 1.42
CA THR A 244 -8.38 1.29 2.07
C THR A 244 -7.58 2.58 1.86
N HIS A 245 -6.28 2.48 1.57
CA HIS A 245 -5.39 3.61 1.29
C HIS A 245 -5.18 3.86 -0.21
N ASN A 246 -4.63 5.04 -0.54
CA ASN A 246 -4.11 5.37 -1.87
C ASN A 246 -2.75 4.73 -2.17
N SER A 247 -2.27 3.82 -1.32
CA SER A 247 -1.04 3.09 -1.56
C SER A 247 -1.10 1.67 -1.01
N ILE A 248 -0.48 0.74 -1.73
CA ILE A 248 -0.27 -0.63 -1.28
C ILE A 248 1.23 -0.94 -1.32
N TYR A 249 1.70 -1.65 -0.29
CA TYR A 249 3.05 -2.20 -0.23
C TYR A 249 2.98 -3.72 -0.42
N LEU A 250 3.56 -4.19 -1.51
CA LEU A 250 3.64 -5.61 -1.89
C LEU A 250 5.01 -6.15 -1.55
N TRP A 251 5.08 -7.26 -0.83
CA TRP A 251 6.34 -7.87 -0.43
C TRP A 251 6.37 -9.34 -0.80
N PHE A 252 7.28 -9.69 -1.72
CA PHE A 252 7.55 -11.06 -2.10
C PHE A 252 8.90 -11.50 -1.52
N ARG A 253 8.93 -12.68 -0.89
CA ARG A 253 10.18 -13.28 -0.41
C ARG A 253 10.19 -14.78 -0.70
N SER A 254 11.31 -15.28 -1.22
CA SER A 254 11.52 -16.71 -1.46
C SER A 254 12.96 -17.12 -1.20
N THR A 255 13.16 -18.27 -0.56
CA THR A 255 14.49 -18.85 -0.33
C THR A 255 14.89 -19.91 -1.37
N ASN A 256 13.99 -20.26 -2.32
CA ASN A 256 14.23 -21.26 -3.37
C ASN A 256 13.46 -20.91 -4.64
N VAL A 257 14.16 -20.29 -5.59
CA VAL A 257 13.54 -19.49 -6.68
C VAL A 257 13.20 -20.32 -7.94
N GLY A 258 13.28 -21.65 -7.86
CA GLY A 258 13.30 -22.52 -9.05
C GLY A 258 12.00 -22.59 -9.85
N SER A 259 10.83 -22.23 -9.28
CA SER A 259 9.52 -22.38 -9.93
C SER A 259 8.48 -21.32 -9.55
N SER A 260 8.87 -20.29 -8.82
CA SER A 260 7.94 -19.32 -8.23
C SER A 260 7.52 -18.28 -9.26
N SER A 261 6.23 -18.19 -9.54
CA SER A 261 5.67 -17.22 -10.48
C SER A 261 4.40 -16.59 -9.96
N PHE A 262 4.21 -15.31 -10.26
CA PHE A 262 2.92 -14.66 -10.08
C PHE A 262 2.76 -13.51 -11.08
N GLU A 263 1.51 -13.24 -11.43
CA GLU A 263 1.10 -12.08 -12.20
C GLU A 263 -0.16 -11.51 -11.55
N LEU A 264 -0.09 -10.26 -11.10
CA LEU A 264 -1.24 -9.51 -10.59
C LEU A 264 -1.40 -8.22 -11.39
N ALA A 265 -2.66 -7.85 -11.63
CA ALA A 265 -3.03 -6.54 -12.14
C ALA A 265 -3.53 -5.67 -10.98
N TYR A 266 -3.24 -4.38 -11.06
CA TYR A 266 -3.83 -3.38 -10.18
C TYR A 266 -4.44 -2.24 -10.99
N GLU A 267 -5.47 -1.64 -10.43
CA GLU A 267 -6.13 -0.45 -10.98
C GLU A 267 -6.60 0.48 -9.87
N ALA A 268 -6.52 1.78 -10.14
CA ALA A 268 -7.00 2.84 -9.29
C ALA A 268 -8.51 2.98 -9.50
N VAL A 269 -9.27 2.68 -8.45
CA VAL A 269 -10.73 2.79 -8.45
C VAL A 269 -11.18 3.86 -7.47
N ALA A 270 -12.37 4.39 -7.68
CA ALA A 270 -13.02 5.16 -6.65
C ALA A 270 -13.27 4.24 -5.44
N PRO A 271 -12.90 4.63 -4.21
CA PRO A 271 -13.19 3.87 -3.01
C PRO A 271 -14.68 3.63 -2.92
N LYS A 272 -15.07 2.35 -2.95
CA LYS A 272 -16.41 1.96 -2.55
C LYS A 272 -16.39 1.87 -1.03
N CYS A 273 -17.11 2.77 -0.38
CA CYS A 273 -17.40 2.70 1.04
C CYS A 273 -18.91 2.59 1.22
N GLY A 274 -19.33 1.94 2.31
CA GLY A 274 -20.73 1.56 2.47
C GLY A 274 -21.04 0.14 1.99
N GLY A 275 -22.33 -0.13 1.80
CA GLY A 275 -22.87 -1.41 1.32
C GLY A 275 -24.13 -1.82 2.05
N GLU A 276 -24.77 -2.89 1.57
CA GLU A 276 -25.93 -3.50 2.22
C GLU A 276 -25.47 -4.66 3.11
N LEU A 277 -25.82 -4.58 4.39
CA LEU A 277 -25.55 -5.59 5.41
C LEU A 277 -26.84 -6.35 5.69
N GLU A 278 -27.17 -7.26 4.77
CA GLU A 278 -28.36 -8.11 4.86
C GLU A 278 -28.23 -9.19 5.93
N ASN A 279 -29.37 -9.59 6.50
CA ASN A 279 -29.48 -10.61 7.54
C ASN A 279 -28.54 -10.34 8.74
N ALA A 280 -28.31 -9.06 9.01
CA ALA A 280 -27.39 -8.56 10.01
C ALA A 280 -27.85 -8.93 11.42
N THR A 281 -26.98 -9.64 12.17
CA THR A 281 -27.16 -9.92 13.61
C THR A 281 -26.11 -9.24 14.47
N LYS A 282 -24.89 -9.09 13.95
CA LYS A 282 -23.83 -8.26 14.53
C LYS A 282 -22.77 -7.98 13.47
N GLY A 283 -22.00 -6.94 13.67
CA GLY A 283 -20.87 -6.63 12.78
C GLY A 283 -20.14 -5.36 13.19
N LEU A 284 -19.09 -5.08 12.44
CA LEU A 284 -18.25 -3.89 12.59
C LEU A 284 -18.28 -3.12 11.28
N ILE A 285 -18.41 -1.80 11.39
CA ILE A 285 -18.32 -0.83 10.31
C ILE A 285 -17.06 0.00 10.59
N TYR A 286 -16.25 0.15 9.56
CA TYR A 286 -15.01 0.92 9.62
C TYR A 286 -15.14 2.14 8.71
N SER A 287 -14.57 3.26 9.14
CA SER A 287 -14.35 4.37 8.22
C SER A 287 -13.53 3.93 7.01
N PRO A 288 -13.76 4.48 5.81
CA PRO A 288 -12.89 4.24 4.66
C PRO A 288 -11.46 4.61 5.04
N GLY A 289 -10.47 3.79 4.69
CA GLY A 289 -9.06 4.06 5.04
C GLY A 289 -8.58 3.48 6.38
N PHE A 290 -9.47 2.93 7.23
CA PHE A 290 -9.10 2.40 8.53
C PHE A 290 -8.12 1.21 8.42
N PRO A 291 -7.06 1.09 9.26
CA PRO A 291 -6.73 1.91 10.44
C PRO A 291 -5.91 3.19 10.18
N GLY A 292 -5.70 3.56 8.92
CA GLY A 292 -5.16 4.88 8.60
C GLY A 292 -6.24 5.95 8.51
N LYS A 293 -5.90 7.09 7.90
CA LYS A 293 -6.80 8.24 7.85
C LYS A 293 -7.84 8.11 6.75
N TYR A 294 -9.07 8.54 7.01
CA TYR A 294 -10.10 8.54 5.98
C TYR A 294 -9.85 9.56 4.88
N PRO A 295 -10.25 9.32 3.62
CA PRO A 295 -10.10 10.30 2.56
C PRO A 295 -11.10 11.47 2.69
N VAL A 296 -10.74 12.62 2.11
CA VAL A 296 -11.61 13.80 1.97
C VAL A 296 -12.72 13.58 0.93
N ASN A 297 -13.81 14.36 1.04
CA ASN A 297 -14.99 14.38 0.16
C ASN A 297 -15.62 12.99 -0.02
N ARG A 298 -15.88 12.30 1.09
CA ARG A 298 -16.48 10.96 1.09
C ARG A 298 -17.91 10.99 1.56
N GLU A 299 -18.70 10.14 0.93
CA GLU A 299 -20.10 9.90 1.23
C GLU A 299 -20.28 8.38 1.27
N CYS A 300 -20.40 7.82 2.48
CA CYS A 300 -20.44 6.38 2.70
C CYS A 300 -21.74 5.99 3.40
N TYR A 301 -22.47 5.04 2.80
CA TYR A 301 -23.77 4.60 3.31
C TYR A 301 -23.76 3.09 3.59
N TRP A 302 -23.96 2.69 4.84
CA TRP A 302 -24.17 1.29 5.21
C TRP A 302 -25.64 1.08 5.58
N THR A 303 -26.34 0.28 4.80
CA THR A 303 -27.74 -0.10 5.08
C THR A 303 -27.74 -1.43 5.82
N ILE A 304 -28.22 -1.43 7.05
CA ILE A 304 -28.28 -2.59 7.92
C ILE A 304 -29.70 -3.11 7.93
N SER A 305 -29.90 -4.38 7.56
CA SER A 305 -31.20 -5.04 7.60
C SER A 305 -31.13 -6.37 8.33
N SER A 306 -31.91 -6.50 9.41
CA SER A 306 -32.06 -7.76 10.13
C SER A 306 -33.34 -8.49 9.73
N LEU A 307 -33.27 -9.83 9.65
CA LEU A 307 -34.47 -10.67 9.49
C LEU A 307 -35.28 -10.82 10.78
N HIS A 308 -34.70 -10.45 11.92
CA HIS A 308 -35.35 -10.51 13.23
C HIS A 308 -36.19 -9.26 13.46
N LEU A 309 -37.40 -9.24 12.90
CA LEU A 309 -38.31 -8.08 12.95
C LEU A 309 -38.74 -7.70 14.39
N GLU A 310 -38.61 -8.63 15.34
CA GLU A 310 -38.84 -8.43 16.76
C GLU A 310 -37.65 -7.80 17.50
N LYS A 311 -36.52 -7.62 16.82
CA LYS A 311 -35.28 -7.09 17.39
C LYS A 311 -35.00 -5.67 16.94
N ARG A 312 -34.17 -4.99 17.71
CA ARG A 312 -33.65 -3.66 17.41
C ARG A 312 -32.14 -3.67 17.28
N LEU A 313 -31.57 -2.66 16.63
CA LEU A 313 -30.12 -2.53 16.46
C LEU A 313 -29.53 -1.69 17.59
N GLU A 314 -28.55 -2.24 18.30
CA GLU A 314 -27.67 -1.55 19.24
C GLU A 314 -26.40 -1.11 18.51
N PHE A 315 -25.93 0.11 18.79
CA PHE A 315 -24.72 0.70 18.24
C PHE A 315 -23.72 1.05 19.34
N LYS A 316 -22.46 0.64 19.15
CA LYS A 316 -21.35 0.87 20.07
C LYS A 316 -20.13 1.38 19.33
N MET A 317 -19.56 2.49 19.76
CA MET A 317 -18.36 3.06 19.15
C MET A 317 -17.12 2.56 19.90
N PHE A 318 -16.19 1.90 19.20
CA PHE A 318 -14.93 1.41 19.77
C PHE A 318 -13.77 2.38 19.61
N SER A 319 -13.77 3.14 18.51
CA SER A 319 -12.81 4.20 18.23
C SER A 319 -13.51 5.29 17.44
N LEU A 320 -13.18 6.55 17.72
CA LEU A 320 -13.77 7.72 17.07
C LEU A 320 -12.79 8.89 17.09
N GLU A 321 -12.18 9.15 15.94
CA GLU A 321 -11.29 10.26 15.68
C GLU A 321 -11.67 10.88 14.32
N ILE A 322 -12.57 11.86 14.36
CA ILE A 322 -13.07 12.61 13.20
C ILE A 322 -12.91 14.12 13.41
N GLY A 323 -12.94 14.89 12.32
CA GLY A 323 -12.89 16.35 12.38
C GLY A 323 -13.95 16.92 13.31
N ASN A 324 -13.53 17.81 14.21
CA ASN A 324 -14.43 18.47 15.16
C ASN A 324 -14.78 19.87 14.67
N ASP A 325 -16.07 20.15 14.55
CA ASP A 325 -16.61 21.43 14.11
C ASP A 325 -17.80 21.84 14.99
N SER A 326 -17.88 23.11 15.39
CA SER A 326 -18.90 23.59 16.33
C SER A 326 -20.32 23.49 15.76
N ASP A 327 -20.44 23.62 14.44
CA ASP A 327 -21.73 23.59 13.74
C ASP A 327 -22.02 22.22 13.09
N CYS A 328 -21.13 21.23 13.30
CA CYS A 328 -21.32 19.87 12.78
C CYS A 328 -21.45 19.84 11.24
N THR A 329 -20.78 20.76 10.55
CA THR A 329 -20.82 20.94 9.09
C THR A 329 -19.60 20.36 8.37
N GLY A 330 -18.55 20.02 9.12
CA GLY A 330 -17.36 19.34 8.64
C GLY A 330 -17.57 17.83 8.47
N ASP A 331 -16.80 17.05 9.21
CA ASP A 331 -16.88 15.58 9.16
C ASP A 331 -17.92 15.09 10.15
N TYR A 332 -18.79 14.17 9.73
CA TYR A 332 -19.84 13.66 10.62
C TYR A 332 -20.29 12.25 10.28
N ILE A 333 -20.89 11.60 11.28
CA ILE A 333 -21.58 10.31 11.17
C ILE A 333 -23.04 10.55 11.55
N GLU A 334 -23.96 10.12 10.69
CA GLU A 334 -25.40 10.10 10.96
C GLU A 334 -25.88 8.65 11.01
N VAL A 335 -26.75 8.35 11.96
CA VAL A 335 -27.44 7.06 12.03
C VAL A 335 -28.94 7.31 11.91
N PHE A 336 -29.57 6.68 10.93
CA PHE A 336 -31.00 6.73 10.67
C PHE A 336 -31.64 5.40 11.08
N GLY A 337 -32.83 5.44 11.69
CA GLY A 337 -33.54 4.27 12.22
C GLY A 337 -34.46 3.56 11.22
N GLU A 338 -34.32 3.87 9.93
CA GLU A 338 -35.10 3.29 8.83
C GLU A 338 -34.17 2.67 7.79
N ALA A 339 -34.73 1.92 6.84
CA ALA A 339 -33.99 1.32 5.73
C ALA A 339 -33.50 2.34 4.68
N THR A 340 -33.99 3.58 4.77
CA THR A 340 -33.62 4.70 3.88
C THR A 340 -33.26 5.94 4.71
N PRO A 341 -32.25 6.73 4.30
CA PRO A 341 -31.93 7.99 4.98
C PRO A 341 -33.13 8.94 4.91
N ASN A 342 -33.66 9.31 6.07
CA ASN A 342 -34.76 10.25 6.20
C ASN A 342 -34.44 11.18 7.37
N PRO A 343 -34.40 12.51 7.20
CA PRO A 343 -34.12 13.44 8.30
C PRO A 343 -35.01 13.22 9.51
N HIS A 344 -36.25 12.76 9.32
CA HIS A 344 -37.15 12.48 10.42
C HIS A 344 -36.73 11.22 11.20
N SER A 345 -36.08 10.24 10.58
CA SER A 345 -35.61 9.01 11.23
C SER A 345 -34.19 9.12 11.80
N LEU A 346 -33.61 10.33 11.87
CA LEU A 346 -32.28 10.55 12.46
C LEU A 346 -32.28 10.14 13.94
N VAL A 347 -31.49 9.13 14.26
CA VAL A 347 -31.27 8.60 15.62
C VAL A 347 -30.14 9.35 16.30
N ARG A 348 -29.04 9.60 15.58
CA ARG A 348 -27.86 10.26 16.13
C ARG A 348 -27.05 10.94 15.03
N LYS A 349 -26.55 12.14 15.31
CA LYS A 349 -25.50 12.81 14.54
C LYS A 349 -24.25 13.02 15.41
N ILE A 350 -23.08 12.67 14.90
CA ILE A 350 -21.80 12.66 15.61
C ILE A 350 -20.77 13.41 14.77
N CYS A 351 -20.15 14.44 15.31
CA CYS A 351 -19.13 15.27 14.63
C CYS A 351 -18.05 15.76 15.59
N ASN A 352 -17.86 15.03 16.70
CA ASN A 352 -16.79 15.26 17.65
C ASN A 352 -16.02 13.95 17.84
N SER A 353 -14.84 14.05 18.46
CA SER A 353 -14.02 12.86 18.77
C SER A 353 -14.33 12.26 20.16
N SER A 354 -15.46 12.59 20.78
CA SER A 354 -15.88 11.95 22.03
C SER A 354 -16.74 10.73 21.74
N ILE A 355 -16.28 9.56 22.20
CA ILE A 355 -17.03 8.31 22.08
C ILE A 355 -18.40 8.47 22.76
N PRO A 356 -19.52 8.37 22.01
CA PRO A 356 -20.85 8.53 22.59
C PRO A 356 -21.24 7.32 23.44
N GLU A 357 -22.23 7.50 24.31
CA GLU A 357 -22.90 6.39 24.98
C GLU A 357 -23.58 5.47 23.97
N VAL A 358 -23.80 4.21 24.37
CA VAL A 358 -24.50 3.21 23.56
C VAL A 358 -25.89 3.72 23.17
N PHE A 359 -26.24 3.59 21.90
CA PHE A 359 -27.54 4.04 21.39
C PHE A 359 -28.19 2.97 20.52
N TYR A 360 -29.48 3.13 20.26
CA TYR A 360 -30.30 2.10 19.63
C TYR A 360 -31.10 2.70 18.47
N ALA A 361 -31.24 1.96 17.37
CA ALA A 361 -32.30 2.23 16.41
C ALA A 361 -33.63 1.65 16.94
N PRO A 362 -34.78 2.22 16.57
CA PRO A 362 -36.09 1.77 17.05
C PRO A 362 -36.53 0.41 16.47
N GLY A 363 -35.85 -0.09 15.43
CA GLY A 363 -36.26 -1.31 14.73
C GLY A 363 -35.09 -2.12 14.16
N PRO A 364 -35.40 -3.11 13.30
CA PRO A 364 -34.41 -4.04 12.72
C PRO A 364 -33.65 -3.46 11.53
N PHE A 365 -33.91 -2.18 11.19
CA PHE A 365 -33.32 -1.48 10.07
C PHE A 365 -32.58 -0.23 10.54
N ALA A 366 -31.47 0.08 9.89
CA ALA A 366 -30.80 1.35 10.08
C ALA A 366 -29.94 1.70 8.87
N VAL A 367 -29.67 3.00 8.66
CA VAL A 367 -28.63 3.47 7.75
C VAL A 367 -27.58 4.23 8.53
N VAL A 368 -26.33 3.83 8.41
CA VAL A 368 -25.18 4.61 8.89
C VAL A 368 -24.61 5.39 7.71
N HIS A 369 -24.53 6.70 7.86
CA HIS A 369 -24.00 7.62 6.87
C HIS A 369 -22.74 8.30 7.43
N PHE A 370 -21.61 8.21 6.72
CA PHE A 370 -20.40 8.97 7.04
C PHE A 370 -20.08 9.95 5.92
N SER A 371 -19.96 11.22 6.28
CA SER A 371 -19.56 12.31 5.40
C SER A 371 -18.23 12.90 5.84
N SER A 372 -17.31 13.09 4.89
CA SER A 372 -16.06 13.83 5.11
C SER A 372 -15.97 15.04 4.19
N ASN A 373 -15.48 16.15 4.73
CA ASN A 373 -15.33 17.40 4.01
C ASN A 373 -14.08 17.37 3.08
N GLY A 374 -13.77 18.49 2.45
CA GLY A 374 -12.63 18.61 1.53
C GLY A 374 -11.25 18.87 2.18
N LYS A 375 -11.12 18.88 3.51
CA LYS A 375 -9.93 19.36 4.24
C LYS A 375 -9.67 18.58 5.52
N ASP A 376 -8.40 18.33 5.82
CA ASP A 376 -7.98 17.59 7.02
C ASP A 376 -8.53 16.15 7.05
N THR A 377 -7.75 15.24 7.62
CA THR A 377 -8.14 13.83 7.72
C THR A 377 -7.65 13.24 9.03
N TYR A 378 -8.42 12.31 9.57
CA TYR A 378 -8.23 11.73 10.88
C TYR A 378 -8.33 10.20 10.80
N PRO A 379 -7.85 9.44 11.81
CA PRO A 379 -7.87 7.97 11.81
C PRO A 379 -9.26 7.32 11.65
N GLY A 380 -10.35 8.08 11.86
CA GLY A 380 -11.71 7.65 11.58
C GLY A 380 -12.35 6.89 12.73
N PHE A 381 -13.13 5.86 12.43
CA PHE A 381 -13.96 5.21 13.45
C PHE A 381 -14.11 3.70 13.26
N ILE A 382 -14.42 3.03 14.37
CA ILE A 382 -14.88 1.64 14.41
C ILE A 382 -16.23 1.62 15.12
N LEU A 383 -17.29 1.38 14.36
CA LEU A 383 -18.66 1.29 14.85
C LEU A 383 -19.12 -0.17 14.86
N SER A 384 -19.52 -0.68 16.01
CA SER A 384 -20.16 -1.98 16.14
C SER A 384 -21.67 -1.85 16.12
N TYR A 385 -22.33 -2.78 15.44
CA TYR A 385 -23.76 -2.98 15.54
C TYR A 385 -24.08 -4.41 15.99
N SER A 386 -25.18 -4.59 16.71
CA SER A 386 -25.71 -5.91 17.05
C SER A 386 -27.21 -5.88 17.27
N THR A 387 -27.89 -6.97 16.94
CA THR A 387 -29.31 -7.14 17.25
C THR A 387 -29.47 -7.50 18.71
N VAL A 388 -30.25 -6.69 19.40
CA VAL A 388 -30.69 -6.94 20.77
C VAL A 388 -32.18 -7.17 20.75
N SER A 389 -32.71 -7.90 21.73
CA SER A 389 -34.15 -8.09 21.86
C SER A 389 -34.84 -6.73 21.81
N GLY A 390 -35.80 -6.58 20.89
CA GLY A 390 -36.75 -5.48 20.98
C GLY A 390 -37.55 -5.69 22.26
N PHE A 391 -37.85 -4.61 22.95
CA PHE A 391 -38.68 -4.67 24.14
C PHE A 391 -40.15 -4.61 23.69
N PRO A 392 -41.01 -5.58 24.05
CA PRO A 392 -42.42 -5.56 23.64
C PRO A 392 -43.11 -4.27 24.12
N GLY A 393 -43.56 -3.44 23.17
CA GLY A 393 -44.24 -2.17 23.47
C GLY A 393 -43.32 -1.02 23.90
N CYS A 394 -42.02 -1.10 23.64
CA CYS A 394 -41.04 -0.08 24.02
C CYS A 394 -40.38 0.50 22.77
N GLY A 395 -40.75 1.75 22.48
CA GLY A 395 -40.28 2.57 21.39
C GLY A 395 -40.95 2.38 20.04
N GLY A 396 -40.51 3.16 19.04
CA GLY A 396 -41.01 3.11 17.66
C GLY A 396 -41.72 4.39 17.19
N VAL A 397 -42.05 4.43 15.90
CA VAL A 397 -42.78 5.54 15.27
C VAL A 397 -44.28 5.22 15.25
N LEU A 398 -45.06 6.03 15.95
CA LEU A 398 -46.50 5.90 16.13
C LEU A 398 -47.22 6.85 15.15
N THR A 399 -47.79 6.29 14.08
CA THR A 399 -48.44 7.04 12.99
C THR A 399 -49.97 6.97 13.00
N SER A 400 -50.55 6.12 13.85
CA SER A 400 -52.00 6.00 14.01
C SER A 400 -52.61 7.31 14.49
N ALA A 401 -53.85 7.63 14.09
CA ALA A 401 -54.50 8.88 14.51
C ALA A 401 -54.81 8.94 16.01
N SER A 402 -54.78 7.82 16.71
CA SER A 402 -54.90 7.71 18.16
C SER A 402 -54.29 6.38 18.60
N GLY A 403 -53.80 6.32 19.84
CA GLY A 403 -53.25 5.11 20.42
C GLY A 403 -52.82 5.29 21.87
N ASP A 404 -52.38 4.19 22.45
CA ASP A 404 -51.93 4.12 23.83
C ASP A 404 -50.46 3.74 23.89
N ILE A 405 -49.68 4.48 24.66
CA ILE A 405 -48.31 4.16 25.01
C ILE A 405 -48.32 3.48 26.37
N ILE A 406 -47.98 2.20 26.34
CA ILE A 406 -47.85 1.34 27.52
C ILE A 406 -46.58 0.52 27.29
N VAL A 407 -45.55 0.73 28.10
CA VAL A 407 -44.35 -0.13 28.10
C VAL A 407 -44.62 -1.31 29.02
N ALA A 408 -44.14 -2.51 28.69
CA ALA A 408 -44.10 -3.64 29.61
C ALA A 408 -42.74 -3.68 30.34
N VAL A 409 -42.73 -3.99 31.65
CA VAL A 409 -41.54 -3.96 32.54
C VAL A 409 -40.30 -4.58 31.88
N THR A 410 -39.16 -3.94 32.09
CA THR A 410 -37.82 -4.53 31.87
C THR A 410 -37.06 -4.60 33.21
N ASP A 411 -36.30 -5.67 33.44
CA ASP A 411 -35.49 -5.87 34.66
C ASP A 411 -34.36 -4.83 34.79
N ASP A 412 -33.90 -4.30 33.66
CA ASP A 412 -32.91 -3.22 33.58
C ASP A 412 -33.61 -1.96 33.07
N ALA A 413 -33.58 -0.87 33.87
CA ALA A 413 -34.19 0.44 33.63
C ALA A 413 -33.70 1.13 32.33
N THR A 414 -33.95 0.49 31.19
CA THR A 414 -33.47 0.86 29.86
C THR A 414 -34.46 1.86 29.27
N PRO A 415 -34.01 3.00 28.73
CA PRO A 415 -34.91 3.99 28.17
C PRO A 415 -35.59 3.47 26.88
N CYS A 416 -36.88 3.75 26.76
CA CYS A 416 -37.71 3.54 25.58
C CYS A 416 -38.04 4.88 24.94
N ASP A 417 -37.83 5.00 23.63
CA ASP A 417 -38.09 6.22 22.86
C ASP A 417 -39.24 6.03 21.86
N PHE A 418 -40.31 6.81 22.03
CA PHE A 418 -41.46 6.83 21.13
C PHE A 418 -41.49 8.13 20.34
N ARG A 419 -41.78 8.04 19.06
CA ARG A 419 -42.03 9.21 18.22
C ARG A 419 -43.45 9.16 17.67
N ILE A 420 -44.28 10.11 18.04
CA ILE A 420 -45.63 10.23 17.47
C ILE A 420 -45.54 11.13 16.25
N GLU A 421 -45.99 10.66 15.10
CA GLU A 421 -46.02 11.42 13.86
C GLU A 421 -47.43 11.47 13.30
N GLN A 422 -47.94 12.69 13.08
CA GLN A 422 -49.22 12.93 12.45
C GLN A 422 -49.04 13.68 11.13
N PRO A 423 -50.07 13.72 10.25
CA PRO A 423 -50.00 14.50 9.02
C PRO A 423 -49.64 15.98 9.28
N ILE A 424 -48.92 16.58 8.34
CA ILE A 424 -48.51 18.00 8.43
C ILE A 424 -49.75 18.89 8.65
N HIS A 425 -49.61 19.90 9.51
CA HIS A 425 -50.70 20.80 9.98
C HIS A 425 -51.72 20.16 10.92
N SER A 426 -51.41 19.01 11.53
CA SER A 426 -52.15 18.52 12.69
C SER A 426 -51.36 18.73 13.96
N ARG A 427 -52.05 18.72 15.10
CA ARG A 427 -51.45 18.74 16.44
C ARG A 427 -51.74 17.41 17.12
N ILE A 428 -51.01 17.11 18.18
CA ILE A 428 -51.12 15.87 18.95
C ILE A 428 -51.53 16.28 20.36
N ARG A 429 -52.62 15.69 20.83
CA ARG A 429 -53.14 15.83 22.19
C ARG A 429 -52.72 14.61 23.00
N LEU A 430 -52.07 14.86 24.12
CA LEU A 430 -51.66 13.86 25.09
C LEU A 430 -52.54 13.95 26.33
N THR A 431 -53.10 12.81 26.73
CA THR A 431 -53.82 12.65 28.00
C THR A 431 -53.19 11.53 28.81
N PHE A 432 -53.32 11.62 30.13
CA PHE A 432 -52.65 10.73 31.09
C PHE A 432 -53.70 9.97 31.92
N PRO A 433 -54.47 9.04 31.30
CA PRO A 433 -55.60 8.38 31.96
C PRO A 433 -55.19 7.58 33.21
N ASN A 434 -53.97 7.04 33.23
CA ASN A 434 -53.36 6.45 34.42
C ASN A 434 -51.93 7.00 34.54
N PHE A 435 -51.52 7.46 35.73
CA PHE A 435 -50.17 7.96 35.92
C PHE A 435 -49.66 7.65 37.33
N GLU A 436 -48.83 6.63 37.43
CA GLU A 436 -48.06 6.34 38.64
C GLU A 436 -46.67 5.84 38.22
N VAL A 437 -45.68 6.72 38.38
CA VAL A 437 -44.27 6.46 38.08
C VAL A 437 -43.51 6.53 39.40
N THR A 438 -43.05 5.39 39.90
CA THR A 438 -42.39 5.28 41.20
C THR A 438 -40.95 5.80 41.15
N ASP A 439 -40.75 7.09 41.45
CA ASP A 439 -39.43 7.65 41.79
C ASP A 439 -39.49 8.39 43.12
N VAL A 440 -38.47 8.22 43.95
CA VAL A 440 -38.34 8.82 45.29
C VAL A 440 -37.47 10.08 45.24
N ASN A 441 -36.66 10.28 44.18
CA ASN A 441 -35.69 11.38 44.08
C ASN A 441 -35.77 12.12 42.73
N ASP A 442 -36.60 13.16 42.64
CA ASP A 442 -36.62 14.15 41.53
C ASP A 442 -36.61 13.58 40.09
N CYS A 443 -37.24 12.43 39.88
CA CYS A 443 -37.35 11.77 38.57
C CYS A 443 -35.97 11.47 37.94
N ILE A 444 -34.95 11.13 38.73
CA ILE A 444 -33.60 10.83 38.22
C ILE A 444 -33.56 9.45 37.57
N ASN A 445 -34.19 8.46 38.21
CA ASN A 445 -34.06 7.05 37.84
C ASN A 445 -35.30 6.54 37.11
N HIS A 446 -36.48 7.10 37.42
CA HIS A 446 -37.73 6.73 36.77
C HIS A 446 -38.47 7.97 36.29
N LYS A 447 -38.54 8.14 34.97
CA LYS A 447 -39.07 9.36 34.37
C LYS A 447 -39.71 9.13 33.02
N ILE A 448 -40.65 10.01 32.71
CA ILE A 448 -41.21 10.20 31.38
C ILE A 448 -40.84 11.63 30.96
N GLU A 449 -40.07 11.77 29.88
CA GLU A 449 -39.73 13.07 29.28
C GLU A 449 -40.48 13.22 27.96
N ILE A 450 -41.06 14.40 27.76
CA ILE A 450 -41.85 14.72 26.55
C ILE A 450 -41.22 15.95 25.89
N TYR A 451 -40.93 15.85 24.61
CA TYR A 451 -40.33 16.90 23.79
C TYR A 451 -41.29 17.28 22.65
N ASP A 452 -41.52 18.57 22.45
CA ASP A 452 -42.41 19.12 21.43
C ASP A 452 -41.70 19.23 20.08
N GLY A 453 -41.55 18.09 19.42
CA GLY A 453 -40.86 17.95 18.14
C GLY A 453 -40.46 16.51 17.86
N ALA A 454 -39.52 16.30 16.94
CA ALA A 454 -39.15 14.96 16.47
C ALA A 454 -38.04 14.28 17.29
N THR A 455 -37.28 15.04 18.09
CA THR A 455 -36.04 14.57 18.71
C THR A 455 -35.84 15.12 20.13
N GLN A 456 -34.80 14.66 20.83
CA GLN A 456 -34.44 15.11 22.18
C GLN A 456 -33.90 16.56 22.22
N GLU A 457 -33.47 17.10 21.08
CA GLU A 457 -33.05 18.49 20.93
C GLU A 457 -34.25 19.45 20.78
N SER A 458 -35.46 18.92 20.62
CA SER A 458 -36.68 19.72 20.54
C SER A 458 -37.04 20.34 21.91
N PRO A 459 -37.90 21.37 21.97
CA PRO A 459 -38.29 21.99 23.24
C PRO A 459 -38.85 20.97 24.25
N LEU A 460 -38.27 20.92 25.45
CA LEU A 460 -38.73 20.04 26.54
C LEU A 460 -40.07 20.55 27.08
N VAL A 461 -41.11 19.73 26.97
CA VAL A 461 -42.44 20.00 27.57
C VAL A 461 -42.37 19.79 29.08
N GLY A 462 -41.77 18.69 29.51
CA GLY A 462 -41.60 18.40 30.92
C GLY A 462 -40.99 17.03 31.19
N ARG A 463 -40.52 16.87 32.44
CA ARG A 463 -40.07 15.62 33.03
C ARG A 463 -41.05 15.23 34.13
N PHE A 464 -41.63 14.05 34.02
CA PHE A 464 -42.73 13.61 34.87
C PHE A 464 -42.38 12.33 35.61
N CYS A 465 -42.65 12.31 36.91
CA CYS A 465 -42.65 11.14 37.79
C CYS A 465 -43.62 11.35 38.96
N GLY A 466 -43.78 10.34 39.82
CA GLY A 466 -44.70 10.37 40.96
C GLY A 466 -46.09 9.85 40.64
N ALA A 467 -47.05 10.10 41.55
CA ALA A 467 -48.44 9.66 41.44
C ALA A 467 -49.40 10.74 40.90
N THR A 468 -48.90 11.95 40.65
CA THR A 468 -49.70 13.06 40.14
C THR A 468 -49.60 13.08 38.62
N ALA A 469 -50.72 12.87 37.93
CA ALA A 469 -50.78 12.95 36.48
C ALA A 469 -50.42 14.36 35.99
N PRO A 470 -49.64 14.50 34.89
CA PRO A 470 -49.44 15.77 34.23
C PRO A 470 -50.75 16.34 33.68
N ASP A 471 -50.79 17.66 33.47
CA ASP A 471 -51.88 18.29 32.72
C ASP A 471 -51.91 17.80 31.27
N GLU A 472 -53.10 17.82 30.68
CA GLU A 472 -53.26 17.56 29.26
C GLU A 472 -52.36 18.50 28.43
N TYR A 473 -51.68 17.93 27.42
CA TYR A 473 -50.77 18.69 26.58
C TYR A 473 -51.16 18.61 25.10
N VAL A 474 -51.05 19.73 24.39
CA VAL A 474 -51.26 19.80 22.93
C VAL A 474 -49.99 20.33 22.28
N SER A 475 -49.35 19.51 21.45
CA SER A 475 -48.09 19.82 20.74
C SER A 475 -48.20 21.08 19.89
N SER A 476 -47.11 21.81 19.65
CA SER A 476 -47.12 22.94 18.71
C SER A 476 -47.15 22.49 17.24
N GLY A 477 -46.61 21.32 16.95
CA GLY A 477 -46.52 20.73 15.61
C GLY A 477 -47.18 19.36 15.48
N ASN A 478 -46.85 18.65 14.39
CA ASN A 478 -47.38 17.32 14.08
C ASN A 478 -46.51 16.17 14.59
N GLN A 479 -45.52 16.46 15.44
CA GLN A 479 -44.58 15.47 15.98
C GLN A 479 -44.37 15.67 17.48
N LEU A 480 -44.25 14.56 18.21
CA LEU A 480 -43.82 14.52 19.60
C LEU A 480 -42.79 13.41 19.80
N PHE A 481 -41.80 13.66 20.65
CA PHE A 481 -40.79 12.69 21.04
C PHE A 481 -40.88 12.43 22.54
N ILE A 482 -41.02 11.16 22.93
CA ILE A 482 -41.27 10.75 24.32
C ILE A 482 -40.22 9.72 24.72
N ILE A 483 -39.53 9.97 25.82
CA ILE A 483 -38.55 9.03 26.40
C ILE A 483 -39.08 8.54 27.74
N THR A 484 -39.12 7.23 27.95
CA THR A 484 -39.54 6.62 29.23
C THR A 484 -38.42 5.74 29.77
N GLN A 485 -38.05 5.90 31.04
CA GLN A 485 -37.08 5.05 31.71
C GLN A 485 -37.72 4.52 32.99
N LEU A 486 -38.13 3.25 33.03
CA LEU A 486 -39.06 2.74 34.05
C LEU A 486 -38.73 1.29 34.46
N ARG A 487 -38.93 0.94 35.74
CA ARG A 487 -38.79 -0.43 36.29
C ARG A 487 -40.12 -1.11 36.64
N ASP A 488 -41.23 -0.37 36.68
CA ASP A 488 -42.56 -0.91 36.94
C ASP A 488 -43.56 -0.33 35.92
N SER A 489 -44.45 -1.17 35.40
CA SER A 489 -45.13 -0.92 34.11
C SER A 489 -46.64 -1.05 34.14
N LYS A 490 -47.25 -1.26 35.32
CA LYS A 490 -48.69 -1.58 35.36
C LYS A 490 -49.62 -0.44 35.72
N LYS A 491 -49.09 0.75 36.03
CA LYS A 491 -49.89 1.84 36.61
C LYS A 491 -49.85 3.18 35.87
N TRP A 492 -49.15 3.27 34.74
CA TRP A 492 -49.13 4.47 33.91
C TRP A 492 -49.55 4.15 32.46
N LYS A 493 -50.12 5.15 31.80
CA LYS A 493 -50.60 5.08 30.42
C LYS A 493 -50.65 6.49 29.85
N ILE A 494 -50.01 6.70 28.70
CA ILE A 494 -50.17 7.94 27.92
C ILE A 494 -51.09 7.61 26.75
N HIS A 495 -52.22 8.28 26.65
CA HIS A 495 -53.08 8.21 25.48
C HIS A 495 -52.76 9.41 24.59
N TYR A 496 -52.50 9.14 23.31
CA TYR A 496 -52.35 10.18 22.32
C TYR A 496 -53.49 10.12 21.32
N GLU A 497 -53.93 11.28 20.88
CA GLU A 497 -54.83 11.40 19.76
C GLU A 497 -54.43 12.59 18.90
N ARG A 498 -54.70 12.49 17.61
CA ARG A 498 -54.58 13.61 16.70
C ARG A 498 -55.59 14.65 17.14
N ASP A 499 -55.09 15.82 17.52
CA ASP A 499 -55.96 16.94 17.83
C ASP A 499 -56.56 17.45 16.53
N ILE A 500 -57.82 17.13 16.34
CA ILE A 500 -58.61 17.48 15.17
C ILE A 500 -59.30 18.85 15.38
N VAL A 501 -58.97 19.54 16.48
CA VAL A 501 -59.48 20.87 16.83
C VAL A 501 -58.52 21.97 16.38
N VAL A 502 -58.95 22.78 15.41
CA VAL A 502 -58.20 23.97 14.94
C VAL A 502 -58.78 25.21 15.60
N ARG A 503 -57.98 25.95 16.39
CA ARG A 503 -58.40 27.17 17.08
C ARG A 503 -57.96 28.42 16.31
N PHE A 504 -58.87 29.37 16.13
CA PHE A 504 -58.60 30.69 15.57
C PHE A 504 -58.83 31.77 16.63
N THR A 505 -57.77 32.50 16.97
CA THR A 505 -57.80 33.64 17.91
C THR A 505 -57.69 34.99 17.20
N GLU A 506 -57.32 35.00 15.91
CA GLU A 506 -57.12 36.23 15.13
C GLU A 506 -58.44 36.98 14.85
N PRO A 507 -58.44 38.34 14.83
CA PRO A 507 -59.63 39.18 14.58
C PRO A 507 -60.29 38.96 13.21
N ARG A 508 -59.54 38.52 12.19
CA ARG A 508 -60.05 38.17 10.86
C ARG A 508 -59.18 37.06 10.27
N GLY A 509 -59.79 36.10 9.59
CA GLY A 509 -59.08 35.01 8.94
C GLY A 509 -59.95 34.30 7.91
N ALA A 510 -59.32 33.49 7.07
CA ALA A 510 -60.01 32.63 6.11
C ALA A 510 -59.38 31.23 6.18
N PHE A 511 -60.22 30.19 6.17
CA PHE A 511 -59.77 28.80 6.16
C PHE A 511 -60.62 27.97 5.22
N THR A 512 -60.01 26.93 4.66
CA THR A 512 -60.66 25.98 3.75
C THR A 512 -61.00 24.71 4.52
N ILE A 513 -62.27 24.30 4.49
CA ILE A 513 -62.71 23.03 5.09
C ILE A 513 -62.14 21.90 4.23
N SER A 514 -61.08 21.25 4.71
CA SER A 514 -60.28 20.33 3.89
C SER A 514 -60.73 18.86 4.00
N ARG A 515 -61.33 18.43 5.12
CA ARG A 515 -61.80 17.04 5.34
C ARG A 515 -62.95 16.96 6.35
N ALA A 516 -63.76 15.90 6.26
CA ALA A 516 -64.78 15.55 7.25
C ALA A 516 -64.13 15.16 8.59
N GLY A 517 -64.73 15.60 9.71
CA GLY A 517 -64.28 15.29 11.07
C GLY A 517 -63.47 16.37 11.78
N ILE A 518 -63.07 17.46 11.11
CA ILE A 518 -62.32 18.58 11.70
C ILE A 518 -63.24 19.54 12.46
N THR A 519 -62.94 19.82 13.72
CA THR A 519 -63.65 20.80 14.55
C THR A 519 -62.88 22.12 14.53
N TYR A 520 -63.53 23.20 14.12
CA TYR A 520 -62.92 24.53 14.11
C TYR A 520 -63.53 25.36 15.23
N ILE A 521 -62.70 25.91 16.12
CA ILE A 521 -63.13 26.78 17.22
C ILE A 521 -62.63 28.19 16.92
N ILE A 522 -63.53 29.17 16.96
CA ILE A 522 -63.19 30.59 16.83
C ILE A 522 -63.39 31.24 18.20
N GLU A 523 -62.31 31.71 18.80
CA GLU A 523 -62.35 32.35 20.12
C GLU A 523 -62.45 33.88 19.97
N ARG A 524 -63.42 34.47 20.67
CA ARG A 524 -63.65 35.91 20.71
C ARG A 524 -63.85 36.38 22.15
N PRO A 525 -63.41 37.61 22.48
CA PRO A 525 -63.76 38.25 23.74
C PRO A 525 -65.28 38.31 23.95
N PRO A 526 -65.77 38.29 25.21
CA PRO A 526 -67.19 38.39 25.51
C PRO A 526 -67.80 39.66 24.90
N GLY A 527 -68.90 39.50 24.16
CA GLY A 527 -69.63 40.62 23.54
C GLY A 527 -69.29 40.89 22.06
N GLU A 528 -68.32 40.20 21.47
CA GLU A 528 -68.02 40.31 20.05
C GLU A 528 -68.82 39.33 19.18
N VAL A 529 -69.29 39.79 18.03
CA VAL A 529 -70.07 38.99 17.07
C VAL A 529 -69.14 38.41 16.01
N ILE A 530 -69.24 37.09 15.77
CA ILE A 530 -68.52 36.41 14.69
C ILE A 530 -69.32 36.54 13.39
N GLU A 531 -68.78 37.27 12.40
CA GLU A 531 -69.33 37.29 11.03
C GLU A 531 -68.58 36.27 10.15
N ALA A 532 -69.28 35.23 9.69
CA ALA A 532 -68.73 34.21 8.80
C ALA A 532 -69.33 34.32 7.39
N ARG A 533 -68.49 34.35 6.35
CA ARG A 533 -68.92 34.32 4.94
C ARG A 533 -68.35 33.10 4.23
N ILE A 534 -69.24 32.27 3.67
CA ILE A 534 -68.86 31.08 2.90
C ILE A 534 -68.79 31.44 1.41
N SER A 535 -67.60 31.43 0.83
CA SER A 535 -67.40 31.59 -0.62
C SER A 535 -67.56 30.23 -1.32
N ARG A 536 -68.75 29.92 -1.83
CA ARG A 536 -68.98 28.66 -2.58
C ARG A 536 -68.44 28.77 -4.01
N ARG A 537 -67.56 27.84 -4.43
CA ARG A 537 -67.28 27.55 -5.85
C ARG A 537 -67.96 26.29 -6.40
N HIS A 538 -68.53 25.39 -5.57
CA HIS A 538 -69.19 24.17 -6.06
C HIS A 538 -70.45 23.81 -5.23
N ARG A 539 -71.51 23.35 -5.92
CA ARG A 539 -72.76 22.85 -5.30
C ARG A 539 -72.53 21.46 -4.71
N TYR A 540 -72.21 21.39 -3.42
CA TYR A 540 -72.43 20.21 -2.61
C TYR A 540 -73.34 20.58 -1.45
N PHE A 541 -74.38 19.78 -1.22
CA PHE A 541 -75.23 19.90 -0.04
C PHE A 541 -74.43 19.44 1.17
N LEU A 542 -73.90 20.39 1.95
CA LEU A 542 -73.34 20.14 3.27
C LEU A 542 -74.51 19.90 4.24
N GLN A 543 -74.67 18.67 4.72
CA GLN A 543 -75.39 18.43 5.96
C GLN A 543 -74.42 18.79 7.09
N VAL A 544 -74.59 19.99 7.66
CA VAL A 544 -73.81 20.45 8.82
C VAL A 544 -74.38 19.73 10.04
N PRO A 545 -73.66 18.79 10.69
CA PRO A 545 -74.08 18.31 11.99
C PRO A 545 -73.65 19.39 12.98
N SER A 546 -74.59 20.26 13.35
CA SER A 546 -74.52 21.20 14.48
C SER A 546 -73.26 22.08 14.57
N VAL A 547 -73.42 23.38 14.33
CA VAL A 547 -72.54 24.38 14.95
C VAL A 547 -72.97 24.47 16.42
N GLN A 548 -72.20 23.88 17.33
CA GLN A 548 -72.40 24.12 18.76
C GLN A 548 -71.76 25.45 19.14
N VAL A 549 -72.60 26.47 19.33
CA VAL A 549 -72.24 27.69 20.04
C VAL A 549 -72.58 27.44 21.50
N THR A 550 -71.58 27.11 22.31
CA THR A 550 -71.73 27.13 23.76
C THR A 550 -71.63 28.59 24.21
N THR A 551 -72.76 29.29 24.25
CA THR A 551 -72.94 30.37 25.22
C THR A 551 -73.20 29.69 26.56
N ASP A 552 -72.33 29.90 27.55
CA ASP A 552 -72.71 30.20 28.94
C ASP A 552 -71.64 29.76 29.95
N ARG A 553 -70.97 30.76 30.54
CA ARG A 553 -70.80 30.95 31.99
C ARG A 553 -70.92 32.47 32.20
N TRP A 554 -71.68 33.00 33.17
CA TRP A 554 -71.57 32.81 34.61
C TRP A 554 -72.93 32.84 35.34
N ILE A 555 -73.04 31.99 36.39
CA ILE A 555 -74.04 31.84 37.48
C ILE A 555 -75.52 31.93 37.10
#